data_AF-A0A1N6EJR9-F1
#
_entry.id   AF-A0A1N6EJR9-F1
#
_cell.length_a   1.000
_cell.length_b   1.000
_cell.length_c   1.000
_cell.angle_alpha   90.00
_cell.angle_beta   90.00
_cell.angle_gamma   90.00
#
_symmetry.space_group_name_H-M   'P 1'
#
loop_
_entity.id
_entity.type
_entity.pdbx_description
1 polymer ?
#
loop_
_entity_poly.entity_id
_entity_poly.type
_entity_poly.pdbx_seq_one_letter_code
_entity_poly.pdbx_strand_id
1 'polypeptide(L)'
;MPELFQHFLFLLAALYLVVIVHEAGHAVTGKALGFVVTSVGLGTARLFFILPIGRTRFYLGLIQPFQGLTFAFLPRPCHGWRRQAAFVAGGIAANALCAATSLCVALCLPAGSLATFCSMFAAVNAFFAALNLIPVSMHVGGGMLRSDGRLLLDTIRTGSMTPLPPDVIQTALGCRRLWQAIGDRLMHRLCTFGAALSWIDLGSTAKAESLFSEAAAIDGAHPYIDWLESVTRTNLALAKGELAEASAALAQAESLRESATAEGRYLLALLRANLLQNEGKPGEALAAFERLSVDPVGECCPGLGLSALTNHLRAACVAGDQAAVAALHARYETRQRHLPSDLRDLHAYGALARFASSRGADAQDDYRRALKAIAALAAPWRDADDKAAFIDAQQGLIEEARQALDPESVAPLIEAIEAHRPDHALRTRDKSCRRWSLLLMLINVVSFVPLVLVALAIGRPHGAPALVLAALLALFTLLGAFYLLLDLIVGKLLPSLKQSSGVILLTLAVMPWFGGLFFACFAMLLP
;
A
#
# COMPACT_ATOMS: atom_id res chain seq x y z
N MET A 1 24.53 34.66 16.88
CA MET A 1 23.09 34.51 17.19
C MET A 1 22.20 34.68 15.96
N PRO A 2 22.24 35.79 15.18
CA PRO A 2 21.36 35.97 14.02
C PRO A 2 21.58 34.91 12.93
N GLU A 3 22.82 34.51 12.68
CA GLU A 3 23.14 33.46 11.70
C GLU A 3 22.53 32.11 12.07
N LEU A 4 22.65 31.64 13.31
CA LEU A 4 22.07 30.37 13.75
C LEU A 4 20.54 30.34 13.58
N PHE A 5 19.87 31.44 13.93
CA PHE A 5 18.43 31.57 13.74
C PHE A 5 18.05 31.52 12.26
N GLN A 6 18.81 32.20 11.40
CA GLN A 6 18.63 32.15 9.95
C GLN A 6 18.82 30.75 9.38
N HIS A 7 19.88 30.02 9.78
CA HIS A 7 20.10 28.64 9.33
C HIS A 7 18.97 27.71 9.78
N PHE A 8 18.45 27.91 10.99
CA PHE A 8 17.29 27.17 11.47
C PHE A 8 16.03 27.44 10.62
N LEU A 9 15.74 28.70 10.29
CA LEU A 9 14.65 29.04 9.38
C LEU A 9 14.83 28.44 7.99
N PHE A 10 16.05 28.46 7.45
CA PHE A 10 16.39 27.81 6.18
C PHE A 10 16.15 26.31 6.23
N LEU A 11 16.54 25.63 7.31
CA LEU A 11 16.29 24.21 7.49
C LEU A 11 14.79 23.91 7.52
N LEU A 12 14.00 24.66 8.28
CA LEU A 12 12.55 24.46 8.35
C LEU A 12 11.88 24.68 6.99
N ALA A 13 12.26 25.74 6.27
CA ALA A 13 11.77 25.99 4.92
C ALA A 13 12.16 24.85 3.96
N ALA A 14 13.41 24.39 4.01
CA ALA A 14 13.90 23.26 3.20
C ALA A 14 13.13 21.96 3.49
N LEU A 15 12.89 21.64 4.76
CA LEU A 15 12.13 20.46 5.19
C LEU A 15 10.66 20.50 4.75
N TYR A 16 10.07 21.68 4.66
CA TYR A 16 8.70 21.81 4.17
C TYR A 16 8.64 21.71 2.63
N LEU A 17 9.56 22.42 1.94
CA LEU A 17 9.63 22.43 0.49
C LEU A 17 9.99 21.07 -0.10
N VAL A 18 10.82 20.26 0.55
CA VAL A 18 11.19 18.92 0.06
C VAL A 18 9.98 17.98 -0.04
N VAL A 19 9.03 18.06 0.90
CA VAL A 19 7.79 17.26 0.85
C VAL A 19 6.92 17.73 -0.31
N ILE A 20 6.82 19.04 -0.54
CA ILE A 20 6.08 19.60 -1.70
C ILE A 20 6.71 19.12 -3.01
N VAL A 21 8.04 19.17 -3.15
CA VAL A 21 8.77 18.70 -4.34
C VAL A 21 8.51 17.22 -4.58
N HIS A 22 8.55 16.42 -3.51
CA HIS A 22 8.30 14.97 -3.57
C HIS A 22 6.90 14.66 -4.12
N GLU A 23 5.86 15.24 -3.52
CA GLU A 23 4.47 15.03 -3.95
C GLU A 23 4.23 15.57 -5.38
N ALA A 24 4.84 16.71 -5.72
CA ALA A 24 4.82 17.22 -7.08
C ALA A 24 5.47 16.24 -8.08
N GLY A 25 6.53 15.53 -7.68
CA GLY A 25 7.18 14.49 -8.46
C GLY A 25 6.23 13.36 -8.85
N HIS A 26 5.45 12.83 -7.91
CA HIS A 26 4.41 11.85 -8.20
C HIS A 26 3.35 12.41 -9.15
N ALA A 27 2.88 13.63 -8.89
CA ALA A 27 1.83 14.24 -9.70
C ALA A 27 2.29 14.49 -11.15
N VAL A 28 3.51 14.99 -11.36
CA VAL A 28 4.08 15.25 -12.68
C VAL A 28 4.31 13.93 -13.44
N THR A 29 5.00 12.98 -12.83
CA THR A 29 5.26 11.68 -13.45
C THR A 29 3.96 10.91 -13.71
N GLY A 30 3.00 10.96 -12.79
CA GLY A 30 1.68 10.37 -12.96
C GLY A 30 0.96 10.94 -14.17
N LYS A 31 0.87 12.27 -14.29
CA LYS A 31 0.25 12.93 -15.45
C LYS A 31 0.95 12.55 -16.75
N ALA A 32 2.28 12.52 -16.78
CA ALA A 32 3.06 12.12 -17.94
C ALA A 32 2.79 10.66 -18.39
N LEU A 33 2.45 9.78 -17.45
CA LEU A 33 2.14 8.36 -17.69
C LEU A 33 0.64 8.07 -17.89
N GLY A 34 -0.19 9.11 -17.91
CA GLY A 34 -1.64 9.03 -18.14
C GLY A 34 -2.47 8.77 -16.88
N PHE A 35 -1.91 8.92 -15.69
CA PHE A 35 -2.69 8.91 -14.44
C PHE A 35 -3.54 10.19 -14.35
N VAL A 36 -4.74 10.03 -13.80
CA VAL A 36 -5.61 11.12 -13.37
C VAL A 36 -5.22 11.49 -11.95
N VAL A 37 -4.45 12.59 -11.81
CA VAL A 37 -4.05 13.13 -10.52
C VAL A 37 -5.11 14.12 -10.03
N THR A 38 -5.87 13.71 -9.02
CA THR A 38 -7.06 14.43 -8.53
C THR A 38 -6.73 15.44 -7.44
N SER A 39 -5.78 15.10 -6.57
CA SER A 39 -5.28 16.01 -5.55
C SER A 39 -3.85 15.67 -5.12
N VAL A 40 -3.13 16.68 -4.65
CA VAL A 40 -1.74 16.60 -4.20
C VAL A 40 -1.55 17.59 -3.06
N GLY A 41 -0.93 17.20 -1.96
CA GLY A 41 -0.84 18.12 -0.83
C GLY A 41 -0.15 17.56 0.40
N LEU A 42 -0.27 18.31 1.49
CA LEU A 42 0.33 17.99 2.78
C LEU A 42 -0.73 18.00 3.88
N GLY A 43 -0.58 17.12 4.85
CA GLY A 43 -1.46 17.01 6.01
C GLY A 43 -2.61 16.03 5.80
N THR A 44 -3.12 15.51 6.91
CA THR A 44 -4.15 14.45 6.92
C THR A 44 -5.52 14.93 7.42
N ALA A 45 -5.60 16.11 8.03
CA ALA A 45 -6.85 16.73 8.48
C ALA A 45 -6.69 18.24 8.75
N ARG A 46 -7.83 18.91 9.03
CA ARG A 46 -7.94 20.36 9.31
C ARG A 46 -7.29 21.20 8.21
N LEU A 47 -7.88 21.14 7.02
CA LEU A 47 -7.42 21.89 5.87
C LEU A 47 -7.58 23.39 6.14
N PHE A 48 -6.53 24.15 5.85
CA PHE A 48 -6.55 25.62 5.93
C PHE A 48 -6.31 26.28 4.57
N PHE A 49 -5.87 25.50 3.57
CA PHE A 49 -5.65 25.97 2.22
C PHE A 49 -6.00 24.90 1.20
N ILE A 50 -6.77 25.29 0.18
CA ILE A 50 -7.09 24.46 -0.99
C ILE A 50 -7.03 25.36 -2.22
N LEU A 51 -6.25 24.98 -3.22
CA LEU A 51 -6.10 25.70 -4.47
C LEU A 51 -6.39 24.76 -5.65
N PRO A 52 -7.47 24.98 -6.42
CA PRO A 52 -7.71 24.23 -7.64
C PRO A 52 -6.74 24.66 -8.75
N ILE A 53 -5.98 23.70 -9.29
CA ILE A 53 -5.05 23.88 -10.41
C ILE A 53 -5.52 22.97 -11.56
N GLY A 54 -6.43 23.51 -12.40
CA GLY A 54 -7.11 22.74 -13.44
C GLY A 54 -7.99 21.65 -12.82
N ARG A 55 -7.73 20.38 -13.15
CA ARG A 55 -8.44 19.21 -12.59
C ARG A 55 -7.81 18.65 -11.32
N THR A 56 -6.67 19.18 -10.88
CA THR A 56 -5.95 18.74 -9.68
C THR A 56 -6.15 19.76 -8.57
N ARG A 57 -6.36 19.31 -7.33
CA ARG A 57 -6.43 20.19 -6.15
C ARG A 57 -5.14 20.14 -5.37
N PHE A 58 -4.52 21.29 -5.14
CA PHE A 58 -3.45 21.42 -4.16
C PHE A 58 -4.05 21.73 -2.79
N TYR A 59 -3.58 21.10 -1.71
CA TYR A 59 -4.11 21.35 -0.38
C TYR A 59 -3.04 21.32 0.71
N LEU A 60 -3.30 22.04 1.82
CA LEU A 60 -2.48 22.04 3.03
C LEU A 60 -3.38 21.86 4.28
N GLY A 61 -3.00 20.91 5.13
CA GLY A 61 -3.64 20.59 6.40
C GLY A 61 -2.76 20.86 7.62
N LEU A 62 -3.39 21.13 8.76
CA LEU A 62 -2.70 21.42 10.02
C LEU A 62 -2.29 20.15 10.79
N ILE A 63 -2.98 19.03 10.57
CA ILE A 63 -2.65 17.76 11.23
C ILE A 63 -1.64 17.01 10.37
N GLN A 64 -0.50 16.67 10.96
CA GLN A 64 0.64 16.03 10.28
C GLN A 64 1.10 16.81 9.03
N PRO A 65 1.48 18.10 9.16
CA PRO A 65 1.73 19.00 8.03
C PRO A 65 2.94 18.62 7.15
N PHE A 66 3.72 17.60 7.54
CA PHE A 66 4.83 17.05 6.76
C PHE A 66 4.49 15.70 6.11
N GLN A 67 3.27 15.19 6.31
CA GLN A 67 2.79 14.00 5.61
C GLN A 67 2.30 14.42 4.22
N GLY A 68 3.10 14.15 3.20
CA GLY A 68 2.70 14.31 1.81
C GLY A 68 1.75 13.19 1.37
N LEU A 69 0.79 13.54 0.51
CA LEU A 69 -0.15 12.61 -0.11
C LEU A 69 -0.51 13.07 -1.53
N THR A 70 -0.25 12.21 -2.51
CA THR A 70 -0.69 12.36 -3.89
C THR A 70 -1.78 11.34 -4.22
N PHE A 71 -2.98 11.83 -4.50
CA PHE A 71 -4.11 11.01 -4.91
C PHE A 71 -4.16 10.96 -6.44
N ALA A 72 -3.93 9.76 -6.97
CA ALA A 72 -3.95 9.51 -8.40
C ALA A 72 -4.48 8.11 -8.70
N PHE A 73 -5.09 7.94 -9.87
CA PHE A 73 -5.46 6.64 -10.40
C PHE A 73 -5.18 6.59 -11.90
N LEU A 74 -4.95 5.39 -12.43
CA LEU A 74 -4.88 5.18 -13.87
C LEU A 74 -6.23 4.59 -14.31
N PRO A 75 -6.93 5.17 -15.30
CA PRO A 75 -8.25 4.72 -15.73
C PRO A 75 -8.16 3.44 -16.58
N ARG A 76 -7.63 2.37 -15.97
CA ARG A 76 -7.45 1.04 -16.57
C ARG A 76 -7.65 -0.04 -15.49
N PRO A 77 -8.23 -1.20 -15.84
CA PRO A 77 -8.44 -2.30 -14.87
C PRO A 77 -7.13 -2.90 -14.37
N CYS A 78 -6.10 -2.91 -15.22
CA CYS A 78 -4.76 -3.34 -14.87
C CYS A 78 -3.75 -2.29 -15.26
N HIS A 79 -2.71 -2.23 -14.46
CA HIS A 79 -1.65 -1.27 -14.60
C HIS A 79 -0.38 -2.01 -15.02
N GLY A 80 0.30 -1.51 -16.04
CA GLY A 80 1.65 -1.99 -16.31
C GLY A 80 2.55 -1.65 -15.12
N TRP A 81 3.19 -2.65 -14.52
CA TRP A 81 4.07 -2.49 -13.36
C TRP A 81 5.12 -1.39 -13.57
N ARG A 82 5.61 -1.21 -14.81
CA ARG A 82 6.56 -0.14 -15.16
C ARG A 82 5.99 1.26 -14.92
N ARG A 83 4.71 1.48 -15.26
CA ARG A 83 4.05 2.78 -15.06
C ARG A 83 3.79 3.03 -13.58
N GLN A 84 3.39 2.01 -12.84
CA GLN A 84 3.24 2.09 -11.38
C GLN A 84 4.57 2.40 -10.72
N ALA A 85 5.62 1.63 -11.04
CA ALA A 85 6.95 1.85 -10.50
C ALA A 85 7.48 3.25 -10.84
N ALA A 86 7.29 3.73 -12.07
CA ALA A 86 7.68 5.08 -12.43
C ALA A 86 6.88 6.16 -11.68
N PHE A 87 5.56 5.99 -11.51
CA PHE A 87 4.74 6.89 -10.69
C PHE A 87 5.23 6.96 -9.25
N VAL A 88 5.48 5.81 -8.61
CA VAL A 88 6.00 5.74 -7.24
C VAL A 88 7.44 6.27 -7.16
N ALA A 89 8.29 6.01 -8.14
CA ALA A 89 9.64 6.58 -8.18
C ALA A 89 9.65 8.09 -8.44
N GLY A 90 8.53 8.67 -8.89
CA GLY A 90 8.42 10.07 -9.28
C GLY A 90 8.84 11.04 -8.17
N GLY A 91 8.38 10.84 -6.93
CA GLY A 91 8.75 11.69 -5.80
C GLY A 91 10.21 11.56 -5.40
N ILE A 92 10.75 10.33 -5.40
CA ILE A 92 12.18 10.08 -5.13
C ILE A 92 13.06 10.76 -6.20
N ALA A 93 12.71 10.59 -7.47
CA ALA A 93 13.46 11.17 -8.59
C ALA A 93 13.41 12.70 -8.59
N ALA A 94 12.25 13.29 -8.27
CA ALA A 94 12.10 14.75 -8.15
C ALA A 94 13.01 15.33 -7.05
N ASN A 95 13.06 14.70 -5.88
CA ASN A 95 13.97 15.10 -4.81
C ASN A 95 15.44 14.93 -5.23
N ALA A 96 15.82 13.81 -5.85
CA ALA A 96 17.18 13.60 -6.31
C ALA A 96 17.62 14.67 -7.35
N LEU A 97 16.74 15.02 -8.28
CA LEU A 97 16.97 16.08 -9.27
C LEU A 97 17.08 17.45 -8.60
N CYS A 98 16.20 17.77 -7.64
CA CYS A 98 16.26 19.02 -6.87
C CYS A 98 17.53 19.10 -6.02
N ALA A 99 18.02 17.97 -5.50
CA ALA A 99 19.28 17.91 -4.78
C ALA A 99 20.46 18.29 -5.68
N ALA A 100 20.57 17.63 -6.85
CA ALA A 100 21.64 17.88 -7.80
C ALA A 100 21.62 19.33 -8.32
N THR A 101 20.46 19.83 -8.73
CA THR A 101 20.31 21.20 -9.24
C THR A 101 20.60 22.26 -8.19
N SER A 102 20.11 22.09 -6.95
CA SER A 102 20.37 23.03 -5.85
C SER A 102 21.85 23.04 -5.45
N LEU A 103 22.52 21.88 -5.50
CA LEU A 103 23.95 21.78 -5.27
C LEU A 103 24.73 22.53 -6.36
N CYS A 104 24.40 22.31 -7.64
CA CYS A 104 25.03 23.06 -8.74
C CYS A 104 24.85 24.57 -8.59
N VAL A 105 23.65 25.04 -8.25
CA VAL A 105 23.39 26.47 -8.01
C VAL A 105 24.22 26.98 -6.84
N ALA A 106 24.31 26.24 -5.74
CA ALA A 106 25.11 26.63 -4.58
C ALA A 106 26.60 26.82 -4.93
N LEU A 107 27.17 25.94 -5.76
CA LEU A 107 28.56 26.01 -6.20
C LEU A 107 28.84 27.18 -7.16
N CYS A 108 27.83 27.68 -7.86
CA CYS A 108 27.96 28.82 -8.77
C CYS A 108 27.71 30.18 -8.09
N LEU A 109 27.15 30.20 -6.87
CA LEU A 109 26.86 31.43 -6.15
C LEU A 109 28.06 31.85 -5.27
N PRO A 110 28.28 33.16 -5.07
CA PRO A 110 29.24 33.62 -4.07
C PRO A 110 28.81 33.15 -2.67
N ALA A 111 29.79 32.89 -1.81
CA ALA A 111 29.54 32.51 -0.42
C ALA A 111 28.62 33.56 0.25
N GLY A 112 27.49 33.09 0.78
CA GLY A 112 26.44 33.93 1.32
C GLY A 112 25.18 33.14 1.62
N SER A 113 24.16 33.82 2.15
CA SER A 113 22.94 33.16 2.65
C SER A 113 22.20 32.33 1.61
N LEU A 114 22.20 32.75 0.34
CA LEU A 114 21.55 32.02 -0.74
C LEU A 114 22.29 30.72 -1.09
N ALA A 115 23.63 30.78 -1.21
CA ALA A 115 24.46 29.59 -1.42
C ALA A 115 24.30 28.58 -0.27
N THR A 116 24.25 29.08 0.97
CA THR A 116 23.96 28.27 2.17
C THR A 116 22.59 27.61 2.10
N PHE A 117 21.52 28.36 1.78
CA PHE A 117 20.17 27.80 1.64
C PHE A 117 20.13 26.73 0.55
N CYS A 118 20.70 26.97 -0.63
CA CYS A 118 20.75 26.00 -1.72
C CYS A 118 21.51 24.72 -1.32
N SER A 119 22.61 24.85 -0.58
CA SER A 119 23.38 23.71 -0.07
C SER A 119 22.57 22.88 0.94
N MET A 120 21.88 23.56 1.87
CA MET A 120 21.01 22.89 2.84
C MET A 120 19.81 22.21 2.16
N PHE A 121 19.17 22.90 1.21
CA PHE A 121 18.06 22.34 0.44
C PHE A 121 18.51 21.12 -0.38
N ALA A 122 19.71 21.16 -0.95
CA ALA A 122 20.30 20.02 -1.66
C ALA A 122 20.47 18.81 -0.74
N ALA A 123 21.07 19.02 0.44
CA ALA A 123 21.29 17.96 1.43
C ALA A 123 19.97 17.35 1.92
N VAL A 124 18.98 18.19 2.24
CA VAL A 124 17.65 17.73 2.70
C VAL A 124 16.94 16.92 1.60
N ASN A 125 16.98 17.36 0.35
CA ASN A 125 16.40 16.61 -0.78
C ASN A 125 17.08 15.26 -1.00
N ALA A 126 18.42 15.23 -1.02
CA ALA A 126 19.18 13.99 -1.15
C ALA A 126 18.84 13.01 -0.02
N PHE A 127 18.71 13.55 1.19
CA PHE A 127 18.33 12.79 2.37
C PHE A 127 16.91 12.19 2.25
N PHE A 128 15.90 12.98 1.90
CA PHE A 128 14.54 12.49 1.72
C PHE A 128 14.41 11.50 0.56
N ALA A 129 15.18 11.68 -0.52
CA ALA A 129 15.23 10.68 -1.59
C ALA A 129 15.73 9.33 -1.07
N ALA A 130 16.79 9.33 -0.24
CA ALA A 130 17.32 8.11 0.37
C ALA A 130 16.33 7.49 1.39
N LEU A 131 15.67 8.30 2.22
CA LEU A 131 14.67 7.79 3.17
C LEU A 131 13.49 7.12 2.49
N ASN A 132 12.97 7.72 1.41
CA ASN A 132 11.80 7.18 0.72
C ASN A 132 12.11 5.86 0.00
N LEU A 133 13.38 5.52 -0.26
CA LEU A 133 13.78 4.21 -0.75
C LEU A 133 13.70 3.10 0.31
N ILE A 134 13.61 3.44 1.61
CA ILE A 134 13.52 2.45 2.68
C ILE A 134 12.11 1.84 2.68
N PRO A 135 11.96 0.51 2.50
CA PRO A 135 10.65 -0.11 2.33
C PRO A 135 9.92 -0.31 3.67
N VAL A 136 9.25 0.73 4.16
CA VAL A 136 8.52 0.74 5.42
C VAL A 136 7.00 0.75 5.20
N SER A 137 6.28 0.21 6.17
CA SER A 137 4.83 0.29 6.26
C SER A 137 4.50 0.87 7.62
N MET A 138 3.59 1.83 7.64
CA MET A 138 3.21 2.55 8.84
C MET A 138 1.70 2.73 8.86
N HIS A 139 1.17 2.93 10.04
CA HIS A 139 -0.24 3.12 10.23
C HIS A 139 -0.54 4.58 10.50
N VAL A 140 -1.44 5.17 9.71
CA VAL A 140 -1.85 6.57 9.88
C VAL A 140 -3.38 6.62 9.90
N GLY A 141 -3.93 6.94 11.06
CA GLY A 141 -5.37 6.81 11.31
C GLY A 141 -5.82 5.36 11.16
N GLY A 142 -6.91 5.14 10.41
CA GLY A 142 -7.44 3.81 10.09
C GLY A 142 -6.65 3.07 9.00
N GLY A 143 -5.94 3.76 8.12
CA GLY A 143 -5.27 3.16 6.96
C GLY A 143 -3.83 2.69 7.21
N MET A 144 -3.36 1.75 6.38
CA MET A 144 -1.95 1.43 6.23
C MET A 144 -1.34 2.32 5.13
N LEU A 145 -0.40 3.19 5.51
CA LEU A 145 0.47 3.88 4.57
C LEU A 145 1.73 3.05 4.32
N ARG A 146 2.21 3.10 3.09
CA ARG A 146 3.46 2.45 2.67
C ARG A 146 4.38 3.54 2.16
N SER A 147 5.67 3.44 2.46
CA SER A 147 6.63 4.31 1.78
C SER A 147 6.73 3.93 0.31
N ASP A 148 7.23 4.86 -0.49
CA ASP A 148 7.52 4.62 -1.90
C ASP A 148 8.43 3.42 -2.11
N GLY A 149 9.46 3.26 -1.29
CA GLY A 149 10.37 2.12 -1.36
C GLY A 149 9.64 0.79 -1.16
N ARG A 150 8.61 0.77 -0.30
CA ARG A 150 7.78 -0.43 -0.11
C ARG A 150 6.89 -0.68 -1.31
N LEU A 151 6.22 0.36 -1.81
CA LEU A 151 5.37 0.28 -3.00
C LEU A 151 6.16 -0.13 -4.25
N LEU A 152 7.38 0.40 -4.43
CA LEU A 152 8.31 0.00 -5.50
C LEU A 152 8.70 -1.47 -5.37
N LEU A 153 9.09 -1.90 -4.17
CA LEU A 153 9.48 -3.29 -3.92
C LEU A 153 8.32 -4.24 -4.21
N ASP A 154 7.12 -3.91 -3.75
CA ASP A 154 5.91 -4.73 -3.97
C ASP A 154 5.55 -4.76 -5.47
N THR A 155 5.64 -3.62 -6.17
CA THR A 155 5.40 -3.52 -7.62
C THR A 155 6.40 -4.37 -8.42
N ILE A 156 7.69 -4.32 -8.08
CA ILE A 156 8.74 -5.07 -8.78
C ILE A 156 8.61 -6.56 -8.50
N ARG A 157 8.30 -6.95 -7.26
CA ARG A 157 8.20 -8.37 -6.87
C ARG A 157 6.95 -9.05 -7.41
N THR A 158 5.81 -8.38 -7.33
CA THR A 158 4.51 -9.00 -7.63
C THR A 158 3.94 -8.56 -8.98
N GLY A 159 4.54 -7.54 -9.61
CA GLY A 159 4.01 -6.94 -10.83
C GLY A 159 2.76 -6.09 -10.60
N SER A 160 2.31 -5.89 -9.35
CA SER A 160 1.13 -5.10 -9.02
C SER A 160 1.29 -4.37 -7.67
N MET A 161 0.52 -3.31 -7.48
CA MET A 161 0.31 -2.66 -6.19
C MET A 161 -1.03 -3.05 -5.56
N THR A 162 -1.61 -4.20 -5.92
CA THR A 162 -2.94 -4.59 -5.40
C THR A 162 -2.83 -4.79 -3.88
N PRO A 163 -3.39 -3.87 -3.07
CA PRO A 163 -3.42 -4.05 -1.62
C PRO A 163 -4.37 -5.19 -1.26
N LEU A 164 -4.25 -5.71 -0.03
CA LEU A 164 -5.21 -6.69 0.47
C LEU A 164 -6.60 -6.03 0.61
N PRO A 165 -7.71 -6.77 0.43
CA PRO A 165 -9.06 -6.21 0.56
C PRO A 165 -9.29 -5.43 1.88
N PRO A 166 -8.84 -5.91 3.06
CA PRO A 166 -8.96 -5.14 4.30
C PRO A 166 -8.23 -3.79 4.25
N ASP A 167 -7.09 -3.69 3.56
CA ASP A 167 -6.35 -2.44 3.42
C ASP A 167 -7.10 -1.45 2.52
N VAL A 168 -7.73 -1.93 1.44
CA VAL A 168 -8.56 -1.10 0.55
C VAL A 168 -9.69 -0.45 1.34
N ILE A 169 -10.41 -1.28 2.10
CA ILE A 169 -11.59 -0.86 2.87
C ILE A 169 -11.17 0.15 3.94
N GLN A 170 -10.15 -0.18 4.74
CA GLN A 170 -9.67 0.70 5.81
C GLN A 170 -9.06 2.00 5.27
N THR A 171 -8.41 1.98 4.10
CA THR A 171 -7.90 3.20 3.46
C THR A 171 -9.04 4.07 2.94
N ALA A 172 -10.06 3.49 2.30
CA ALA A 172 -11.22 4.23 1.84
C ALA A 172 -11.96 4.92 2.99
N LEU A 173 -12.20 4.20 4.10
CA LEU A 173 -12.83 4.74 5.30
C LEU A 173 -11.95 5.77 6.01
N GLY A 174 -10.64 5.51 6.12
CA GLY A 174 -9.68 6.40 6.77
C GLY A 174 -9.48 7.73 6.04
N CYS A 175 -9.47 7.72 4.71
CA CYS A 175 -9.26 8.90 3.88
C CYS A 175 -10.56 9.62 3.50
N ARG A 176 -11.75 9.02 3.76
CA ARG A 176 -13.07 9.60 3.47
C ARG A 176 -13.19 11.07 3.88
N ARG A 177 -12.90 11.37 5.15
CA ARG A 177 -13.01 12.74 5.70
C ARG A 177 -12.06 13.70 5.01
N LEU A 178 -10.87 13.24 4.65
CA LEU A 178 -9.87 14.05 3.95
C LEU A 178 -10.34 14.39 2.54
N TRP A 179 -10.80 13.41 1.75
CA TRP A 179 -11.31 13.67 0.40
C TRP A 179 -12.54 14.59 0.41
N GLN A 180 -13.45 14.40 1.35
CA GLN A 180 -14.59 15.30 1.55
C GLN A 180 -14.14 16.73 1.85
N ALA A 181 -13.16 16.91 2.74
CA ALA A 181 -12.63 18.22 3.08
C ALA A 181 -11.89 18.87 1.91
N ILE A 182 -11.12 18.10 1.13
CA ILE A 182 -10.44 18.59 -0.09
C ILE A 182 -11.47 18.97 -1.17
N GLY A 183 -12.66 18.35 -1.15
CA GLY A 183 -13.61 18.36 -2.24
C GLY A 183 -13.21 17.42 -3.39
N ASP A 184 -12.38 16.40 -3.12
CA ASP A 184 -11.96 15.39 -4.08
C ASP A 184 -13.01 14.27 -4.22
N ARG A 185 -14.14 14.62 -4.82
CA ARG A 185 -15.26 13.68 -5.01
C ARG A 185 -14.90 12.50 -5.91
N LEU A 186 -13.98 12.69 -6.85
CA LEU A 186 -13.59 11.66 -7.81
C LEU A 186 -12.82 10.53 -7.12
N MET A 187 -11.80 10.87 -6.32
CA MET A 187 -11.07 9.88 -5.54
C MET A 187 -11.96 9.24 -4.47
N HIS A 188 -12.81 10.02 -3.83
CA HIS A 188 -13.77 9.51 -2.85
C HIS A 188 -14.70 8.44 -3.46
N ARG A 189 -15.31 8.72 -4.62
CA ARG A 189 -16.17 7.77 -5.34
C ARG A 189 -15.40 6.52 -5.75
N LEU A 190 -14.22 6.68 -6.35
CA LEU A 190 -13.37 5.58 -6.81
C LEU A 190 -13.00 4.63 -5.66
N CYS A 191 -12.46 5.16 -4.56
CA CYS A 191 -12.03 4.34 -3.43
C CYS A 191 -13.21 3.69 -2.71
N THR A 192 -14.39 4.32 -2.70
CA THR A 192 -15.60 3.72 -2.12
C THR A 192 -16.12 2.56 -2.97
N PHE A 193 -16.09 2.65 -4.30
CA PHE A 193 -16.34 1.48 -5.18
C PHE A 193 -15.29 0.38 -5.00
N GLY A 194 -14.01 0.73 -4.87
CA GLY A 194 -12.95 -0.24 -4.59
C GLY A 194 -13.17 -0.99 -3.26
N ALA A 195 -13.65 -0.29 -2.22
CA ALA A 195 -14.03 -0.90 -0.95
C ALA A 195 -15.27 -1.81 -1.09
N ALA A 196 -16.27 -1.41 -1.88
CA ALA A 196 -17.44 -2.26 -2.17
C ALA A 196 -17.04 -3.57 -2.88
N LEU A 197 -16.19 -3.50 -3.93
CA LEU A 197 -15.63 -4.68 -4.60
C LEU A 197 -14.85 -5.57 -3.63
N SER A 198 -14.07 -4.98 -2.73
CA SER A 198 -13.32 -5.72 -1.71
C SER A 198 -14.25 -6.45 -0.74
N TRP A 199 -15.40 -5.88 -0.36
CA TRP A 199 -16.40 -6.56 0.47
C TRP A 199 -17.13 -7.68 -0.27
N ILE A 200 -17.35 -7.54 -1.59
CA ILE A 200 -17.90 -8.62 -2.43
C ILE A 200 -16.94 -9.81 -2.45
N ASP A 201 -15.66 -9.54 -2.70
CA ASP A 201 -14.60 -10.56 -2.67
C ASP A 201 -14.52 -11.24 -1.29
N LEU A 202 -14.72 -10.50 -0.20
CA LEU A 202 -14.74 -11.04 1.16
C LEU A 202 -16.08 -11.70 1.56
N GLY A 203 -17.06 -11.77 0.66
CA GLY A 203 -18.35 -12.44 0.87
C GLY A 203 -19.41 -11.67 1.65
N SER A 204 -19.15 -10.42 2.07
CA SER A 204 -20.14 -9.62 2.82
C SER A 204 -20.96 -8.73 1.87
N THR A 205 -22.07 -9.28 1.34
CA THR A 205 -22.95 -8.57 0.42
C THR A 205 -23.60 -7.34 1.03
N ALA A 206 -23.98 -7.39 2.32
CA ALA A 206 -24.61 -6.26 3.02
C ALA A 206 -23.66 -5.04 3.14
N LYS A 207 -22.39 -5.25 3.53
CA LYS A 207 -21.39 -4.18 3.58
C LYS A 207 -21.07 -3.65 2.18
N ALA A 208 -20.97 -4.54 1.20
CA ALA A 208 -20.76 -4.15 -0.19
C ALA A 208 -21.89 -3.27 -0.74
N GLU A 209 -23.16 -3.64 -0.50
CA GLU A 209 -24.34 -2.89 -0.94
C GLU A 209 -24.42 -1.50 -0.28
N SER A 210 -24.13 -1.42 1.02
CA SER A 210 -24.06 -0.14 1.73
C SER A 210 -23.02 0.80 1.12
N LEU A 211 -21.80 0.30 0.83
CA LEU A 211 -20.74 1.12 0.26
C LEU A 211 -20.97 1.41 -1.23
N PHE A 212 -21.57 0.49 -1.98
CA PHE A 212 -21.98 0.73 -3.36
C PHE A 212 -23.00 1.87 -3.44
N SER A 213 -24.01 1.85 -2.57
CA SER A 213 -25.04 2.89 -2.49
C SER A 213 -24.43 4.25 -2.12
N GLU A 214 -23.50 4.26 -1.17
CA GLU A 214 -22.75 5.47 -0.83
C GLU A 214 -21.93 5.98 -2.01
N ALA A 215 -21.19 5.11 -2.70
CA ALA A 215 -20.37 5.49 -3.85
C ALA A 215 -21.20 6.07 -5.00
N ALA A 216 -22.35 5.44 -5.31
CA ALA A 216 -23.27 5.89 -6.34
C ALA A 216 -23.89 7.27 -6.03
N ALA A 217 -24.04 7.62 -4.74
CA ALA A 217 -24.55 8.93 -4.32
C ALA A 217 -23.50 10.06 -4.41
N ILE A 218 -22.21 9.75 -4.59
CA ILE A 218 -21.16 10.76 -4.71
C ILE A 218 -21.13 11.28 -6.16
N ASP A 219 -21.38 12.57 -6.34
CA ASP A 219 -21.22 13.22 -7.65
C ASP A 219 -19.74 13.34 -8.04
N GLY A 220 -19.32 12.59 -9.06
CA GLY A 220 -17.94 12.53 -9.52
C GLY A 220 -17.84 11.89 -10.90
N ALA A 221 -18.39 12.56 -11.91
CA ALA A 221 -18.46 12.05 -13.27
C ALA A 221 -17.06 11.81 -13.88
N HIS A 222 -16.83 10.59 -14.34
CA HIS A 222 -15.65 10.22 -15.11
C HIS A 222 -15.95 8.90 -15.83
N PRO A 223 -15.72 8.79 -17.15
CA PRO A 223 -16.07 7.59 -17.92
C PRO A 223 -15.63 6.26 -17.29
N TYR A 224 -14.36 6.20 -16.85
CA TYR A 224 -13.85 5.03 -16.12
C TYR A 224 -14.57 4.70 -14.81
N ILE A 225 -15.01 5.70 -14.05
CA ILE A 225 -15.75 5.44 -12.81
C ILE A 225 -17.17 4.98 -13.12
N ASP A 226 -17.80 5.50 -14.17
CA ASP A 226 -19.14 5.05 -14.57
C ASP A 226 -19.09 3.59 -15.09
N TRP A 227 -17.99 3.22 -15.76
CA TRP A 227 -17.69 1.82 -16.09
C TRP A 227 -17.45 0.97 -14.83
N LEU A 228 -16.64 1.46 -13.88
CA LEU A 228 -16.38 0.76 -12.63
C LEU A 228 -17.66 0.59 -11.79
N GLU A 229 -18.56 1.57 -11.78
CA GLU A 229 -19.88 1.45 -11.15
C GLU A 229 -20.66 0.28 -11.75
N SER A 230 -20.72 0.21 -13.09
CA SER A 230 -21.44 -0.86 -13.79
C SER A 230 -20.82 -2.24 -13.48
N VAL A 231 -19.49 -2.34 -13.48
CA VAL A 231 -18.75 -3.55 -13.08
C VAL A 231 -19.03 -3.93 -11.62
N THR A 232 -19.06 -2.95 -10.72
CA THR A 232 -19.32 -3.19 -9.29
C THR A 232 -20.76 -3.65 -9.08
N ARG A 233 -21.73 -3.04 -9.78
CA ARG A 233 -23.14 -3.45 -9.78
C ARG A 233 -23.30 -4.89 -10.28
N THR A 234 -22.63 -5.26 -11.38
CA THR A 234 -22.63 -6.66 -11.86
C THR A 234 -22.12 -7.63 -10.79
N ASN A 235 -20.97 -7.35 -10.17
CA ASN A 235 -20.41 -8.22 -9.14
C ASN A 235 -21.33 -8.32 -7.91
N LEU A 236 -21.93 -7.21 -7.48
CA LEU A 236 -22.83 -7.17 -6.35
C LEU A 236 -24.09 -8.00 -6.63
N ALA A 237 -24.71 -7.81 -7.79
CA ALA A 237 -25.88 -8.57 -8.22
C ALA A 237 -25.57 -10.07 -8.36
N LEU A 238 -24.40 -10.43 -8.90
CA LEU A 238 -23.95 -11.83 -8.93
C LEU A 238 -23.81 -12.42 -7.51
N ALA A 239 -23.22 -11.68 -6.58
CA ALA A 239 -23.04 -12.13 -5.20
C ALA A 239 -24.38 -12.27 -4.45
N LYS A 240 -25.41 -11.50 -4.82
CA LYS A 240 -26.77 -11.59 -4.29
C LYS A 240 -27.65 -12.61 -5.01
N GLY A 241 -27.20 -13.19 -6.13
CA GLY A 241 -28.00 -14.08 -6.98
C GLY A 241 -29.04 -13.36 -7.86
N GLU A 242 -28.92 -12.04 -8.03
CA GLU A 242 -29.82 -11.19 -8.80
C GLU A 242 -29.44 -11.20 -10.30
N LEU A 243 -29.60 -12.34 -10.96
CA LEU A 243 -29.03 -12.60 -12.30
C LEU A 243 -29.49 -11.63 -13.40
N ALA A 244 -30.75 -11.20 -13.34
CA ALA A 244 -31.30 -10.24 -14.31
C ALA A 244 -30.62 -8.87 -14.19
N GLU A 245 -30.39 -8.39 -12.97
CA GLU A 245 -29.67 -7.15 -12.71
C GLU A 245 -28.20 -7.28 -13.11
N ALA A 246 -27.56 -8.40 -12.77
CA ALA A 246 -26.18 -8.68 -13.15
C ALA A 246 -26.00 -8.61 -14.68
N SER A 247 -26.91 -9.23 -15.44
CA SER A 247 -26.91 -9.22 -16.90
C SER A 247 -27.11 -7.80 -17.47
N ALA A 248 -28.07 -7.04 -16.93
CA ALA A 248 -28.34 -5.67 -17.37
C ALA A 248 -27.15 -4.73 -17.10
N ALA A 249 -26.58 -4.79 -15.88
CA ALA A 249 -25.41 -4.01 -15.50
C ALA A 249 -24.17 -4.40 -16.33
N LEU A 250 -24.01 -5.68 -16.66
CA LEU A 250 -22.91 -6.16 -17.50
C LEU A 250 -23.02 -5.64 -18.93
N ALA A 251 -24.22 -5.68 -19.51
CA ALA A 251 -24.48 -5.11 -20.82
C ALA A 251 -24.21 -3.59 -20.84
N GLN A 252 -24.57 -2.88 -19.76
CA GLN A 252 -24.22 -1.47 -19.59
C GLN A 252 -22.70 -1.27 -19.58
N ALA A 253 -21.97 -2.06 -18.79
CA ALA A 253 -20.50 -1.99 -18.73
C ALA A 253 -19.83 -2.28 -20.08
N GLU A 254 -20.36 -3.23 -20.86
CA GLU A 254 -19.87 -3.56 -22.20
C GLU A 254 -20.08 -2.42 -23.21
N SER A 255 -21.15 -1.63 -23.04
CA SER A 255 -21.45 -0.47 -23.90
C SER A 255 -20.52 0.74 -23.70
N LEU A 256 -19.81 0.80 -22.57
CA LEU A 256 -18.95 1.93 -22.20
C LEU A 256 -17.56 1.82 -22.83
N ARG A 257 -16.94 2.97 -23.17
CA ARG A 257 -15.67 3.03 -23.92
C ARG A 257 -14.52 2.26 -23.26
N GLU A 258 -14.48 2.21 -21.94
CA GLU A 258 -13.46 1.51 -21.17
C GLU A 258 -13.43 0.00 -21.42
N SER A 259 -14.56 -0.57 -21.84
CA SER A 259 -14.65 -1.95 -22.33
C SER A 259 -13.76 -2.21 -23.54
N ALA A 260 -13.37 -1.18 -24.31
CA ALA A 260 -12.56 -1.33 -25.51
C ALA A 260 -11.07 -1.61 -25.24
N THR A 261 -10.61 -1.52 -24.00
CA THR A 261 -9.25 -1.97 -23.63
C THR A 261 -9.19 -3.50 -23.57
N ALA A 262 -8.02 -4.10 -23.81
CA ALA A 262 -7.89 -5.56 -23.76
C ALA A 262 -8.18 -6.10 -22.35
N GLU A 263 -7.69 -5.38 -21.34
CA GLU A 263 -7.91 -5.65 -19.92
C GLU A 263 -9.38 -5.47 -19.54
N GLY A 264 -10.05 -4.45 -20.09
CA GLY A 264 -11.50 -4.24 -19.92
C GLY A 264 -12.31 -5.38 -20.49
N ARG A 265 -12.06 -5.79 -21.74
CA ARG A 265 -12.72 -6.96 -22.35
C ARG A 265 -12.48 -8.23 -21.56
N TYR A 266 -11.25 -8.46 -21.10
CA TYR A 266 -10.90 -9.64 -20.30
C TYR A 266 -11.72 -9.69 -19.00
N LEU A 267 -11.80 -8.57 -18.27
CA LEU A 267 -12.59 -8.50 -17.04
C LEU A 267 -14.09 -8.72 -17.31
N LEU A 268 -14.65 -8.12 -18.36
CA LEU A 268 -16.07 -8.31 -18.69
C LEU A 268 -16.36 -9.74 -19.14
N ALA A 269 -15.46 -10.38 -19.88
CA ALA A 269 -15.56 -11.79 -20.23
C ALA A 269 -15.47 -12.71 -19.00
N LEU A 270 -14.64 -12.37 -18.00
CA LEU A 270 -14.60 -13.04 -16.71
C LEU A 270 -15.95 -12.92 -15.97
N LEU A 271 -16.54 -11.72 -15.93
CA LEU A 271 -17.87 -11.52 -15.33
C LEU A 271 -18.97 -12.27 -16.09
N ARG A 272 -18.89 -12.33 -17.42
CA ARG A 272 -19.81 -13.12 -18.25
C ARG A 272 -19.72 -14.61 -17.95
N ALA A 273 -18.50 -15.15 -17.78
CA ALA A 273 -18.31 -16.54 -17.39
C ALA A 273 -18.90 -16.85 -16.01
N ASN A 274 -18.72 -15.94 -15.04
CA ASN A 274 -19.35 -16.05 -13.73
C ASN A 274 -20.89 -15.98 -13.82
N LEU A 275 -21.45 -15.11 -14.67
CA LEU A 275 -22.90 -15.04 -14.91
C LEU A 275 -23.44 -16.36 -15.46
N LEU A 276 -22.80 -16.93 -16.49
CA LEU A 276 -23.17 -18.23 -17.06
C LEU A 276 -23.15 -19.36 -16.02
N GLN A 277 -22.17 -19.34 -15.12
CA GLN A 277 -22.10 -20.30 -14.02
C GLN A 277 -23.32 -20.16 -13.10
N ASN A 278 -23.69 -18.95 -12.70
CA ASN A 278 -24.83 -18.68 -11.82
C ASN A 278 -26.18 -18.91 -12.50
N GLU A 279 -26.26 -18.78 -13.83
CA GLU A 279 -27.43 -19.17 -14.64
C GLU A 279 -27.63 -20.68 -14.76
N GLY A 280 -26.75 -21.50 -14.16
CA GLY A 280 -26.83 -22.95 -14.28
C GLY A 280 -26.40 -23.49 -15.64
N LYS A 281 -25.51 -22.77 -16.35
CA LYS A 281 -24.92 -23.19 -17.64
C LYS A 281 -23.43 -23.56 -17.46
N PRO A 282 -23.11 -24.62 -16.70
CA PRO A 282 -21.73 -24.94 -16.33
C PRO A 282 -20.83 -25.24 -17.53
N GLY A 283 -21.33 -25.92 -18.57
CA GLY A 283 -20.55 -26.21 -19.77
C GLY A 283 -20.11 -24.96 -20.53
N GLU A 284 -21.01 -23.98 -20.68
CA GLU A 284 -20.69 -22.69 -21.32
C GLU A 284 -19.73 -21.86 -20.46
N ALA A 285 -19.91 -21.88 -19.15
CA ALA A 285 -19.02 -21.20 -18.21
C ALA A 285 -17.60 -21.78 -18.27
N LEU A 286 -17.43 -23.11 -18.22
CA LEU A 286 -16.13 -23.78 -18.35
C LEU A 286 -15.45 -23.45 -19.68
N ALA A 287 -16.19 -23.50 -20.79
CA ALA A 287 -15.65 -23.11 -22.10
C ALA A 287 -15.23 -21.62 -22.15
N ALA A 288 -15.94 -20.73 -21.46
CA ALA A 288 -15.57 -19.33 -21.34
C ALA A 288 -14.29 -19.15 -20.49
N PHE A 289 -14.18 -19.84 -19.36
CA PHE A 289 -12.98 -19.81 -18.52
C PHE A 289 -11.76 -20.41 -19.20
N GLU A 290 -11.91 -21.49 -19.98
CA GLU A 290 -10.80 -22.08 -20.74
C GLU A 290 -10.23 -21.08 -21.75
N ARG A 291 -11.10 -20.36 -22.47
CA ARG A 291 -10.68 -19.26 -23.36
C ARG A 291 -9.92 -18.15 -22.63
N LEU A 292 -10.40 -17.74 -21.45
CA LEU A 292 -9.71 -16.75 -20.61
C LEU A 292 -8.34 -17.24 -20.10
N SER A 293 -8.15 -18.56 -20.00
CA SER A 293 -6.92 -19.16 -19.48
C SER A 293 -5.76 -19.13 -20.47
N VAL A 294 -6.07 -19.00 -21.77
CA VAL A 294 -5.10 -18.89 -22.88
C VAL A 294 -4.98 -17.47 -23.44
N ASP A 295 -5.76 -16.52 -22.93
CA ASP A 295 -5.72 -15.13 -23.39
C ASP A 295 -4.45 -14.42 -22.83
N PRO A 296 -3.67 -13.72 -23.69
CA PRO A 296 -2.42 -13.07 -23.29
C PRO A 296 -2.56 -12.03 -22.15
N VAL A 297 -3.75 -11.46 -21.96
CA VAL A 297 -4.01 -10.53 -20.85
C VAL A 297 -3.83 -11.23 -19.51
N GLY A 298 -4.22 -12.49 -19.37
CA GLY A 298 -4.06 -13.26 -18.14
C GLY A 298 -2.59 -13.52 -17.76
N GLU A 299 -1.68 -13.47 -18.73
CA GLU A 299 -0.23 -13.53 -18.50
C GLU A 299 0.36 -12.16 -18.20
N CYS A 300 -0.04 -11.13 -18.97
CA CYS A 300 0.41 -9.76 -18.79
C CYS A 300 -0.11 -9.11 -17.50
N CYS A 301 -1.25 -9.58 -17.00
CA CYS A 301 -1.91 -9.12 -15.78
C CYS A 301 -2.11 -10.30 -14.82
N PRO A 302 -1.05 -10.73 -14.10
CA PRO A 302 -1.07 -11.97 -13.31
C PRO A 302 -2.21 -12.05 -12.29
N GLY A 303 -2.63 -10.92 -11.70
CA GLY A 303 -3.77 -10.87 -10.79
C GLY A 303 -5.10 -11.22 -11.45
N LEU A 304 -5.35 -10.76 -12.68
CA LEU A 304 -6.56 -11.14 -13.44
C LEU A 304 -6.48 -12.59 -13.88
N GLY A 305 -5.32 -13.06 -14.36
CA GLY A 305 -5.12 -14.45 -14.73
C GLY A 305 -5.33 -15.42 -13.56
N LEU A 306 -4.83 -15.07 -12.36
CA LEU A 306 -5.08 -15.86 -11.15
C LEU A 306 -6.56 -15.84 -10.76
N SER A 307 -7.24 -14.69 -10.91
CA SER A 307 -8.68 -14.58 -10.65
C SER A 307 -9.52 -15.46 -11.59
N ALA A 308 -9.18 -15.48 -12.88
CA ALA A 308 -9.82 -16.35 -13.87
C ALA A 308 -9.56 -17.83 -13.56
N LEU A 309 -8.31 -18.19 -13.19
CA LEU A 309 -7.97 -19.56 -12.81
C LEU A 309 -8.72 -20.04 -11.56
N THR A 310 -8.82 -19.20 -10.53
CA THR A 310 -9.58 -19.51 -9.31
C THR A 310 -11.07 -19.70 -9.63
N ASN A 311 -11.68 -18.82 -10.43
CA ASN A 311 -13.09 -18.98 -10.82
C ASN A 311 -13.32 -20.19 -11.74
N HIS A 312 -12.37 -20.52 -12.62
CA HIS A 312 -12.42 -21.73 -13.42
C HIS A 312 -12.41 -22.99 -12.52
N LEU A 313 -11.50 -23.04 -11.54
CA LEU A 313 -11.43 -24.14 -10.58
C LEU A 313 -12.75 -24.29 -9.80
N ARG A 314 -13.34 -23.18 -9.35
CA ARG A 314 -14.64 -23.18 -8.68
C ARG A 314 -15.76 -23.70 -9.58
N ALA A 315 -15.79 -23.27 -10.84
CA ALA A 315 -16.76 -23.74 -11.82
C ALA A 315 -16.63 -25.25 -12.07
N ALA A 316 -15.40 -25.77 -12.17
CA ALA A 316 -15.15 -27.21 -12.32
C ALA A 316 -15.60 -28.01 -11.09
N CYS A 317 -15.37 -27.48 -9.89
CA CYS A 317 -15.86 -28.08 -8.63
C CYS A 317 -17.39 -28.18 -8.64
N VAL A 318 -18.10 -27.10 -9.01
CA VAL A 318 -19.57 -27.08 -9.09
C VAL A 318 -20.09 -28.03 -10.18
N ALA A 319 -19.39 -28.13 -11.31
CA ALA A 319 -19.75 -29.01 -12.42
C ALA A 319 -19.52 -30.51 -12.12
N GLY A 320 -18.79 -30.84 -11.05
CA GLY A 320 -18.51 -32.23 -10.69
C GLY A 320 -17.37 -32.88 -11.49
N ASP A 321 -16.61 -32.11 -12.29
CA ASP A 321 -15.58 -32.64 -13.20
C ASP A 321 -14.25 -32.88 -12.47
N GLN A 322 -14.07 -34.10 -11.97
CA GLN A 322 -12.87 -34.52 -11.22
C GLN A 322 -11.56 -34.29 -11.99
N ALA A 323 -11.56 -34.54 -13.31
CA ALA A 323 -10.35 -34.43 -14.12
C ALA A 323 -9.95 -32.96 -14.29
N ALA A 324 -10.92 -32.09 -14.59
CA ALA A 324 -10.70 -30.66 -14.68
C ALA A 324 -10.27 -30.07 -13.32
N VAL A 325 -10.91 -30.47 -12.22
CA VAL A 325 -10.54 -30.01 -10.86
C VAL A 325 -9.09 -30.34 -10.55
N ALA A 326 -8.65 -31.58 -10.78
CA ALA A 326 -7.27 -31.98 -10.52
C ALA A 326 -6.25 -31.18 -11.36
N ALA A 327 -6.53 -31.00 -12.65
CA ALA A 327 -5.66 -30.24 -13.56
C ALA A 327 -5.59 -28.74 -13.19
N LEU A 328 -6.73 -28.13 -12.87
CA LEU A 328 -6.82 -26.72 -12.49
C LEU A 328 -6.20 -26.47 -11.12
N HIS A 329 -6.36 -27.39 -10.16
CA HIS A 329 -5.71 -27.31 -8.86
C HIS A 329 -4.18 -27.35 -8.99
N ALA A 330 -3.63 -28.26 -9.79
CA ALA A 330 -2.18 -28.30 -10.05
C ALA A 330 -1.65 -27.01 -10.69
N ARG A 331 -2.40 -26.43 -11.64
CA ARG A 331 -2.08 -25.11 -12.23
C ARG A 331 -2.16 -24.00 -11.18
N TYR A 332 -3.15 -24.05 -10.30
CA TYR A 332 -3.34 -23.08 -9.22
C TYR A 332 -2.15 -23.11 -8.25
N GLU A 333 -1.78 -24.28 -7.73
CA GLU A 333 -0.62 -24.45 -6.83
C GLU A 333 0.68 -23.92 -7.45
N THR A 334 0.88 -24.14 -8.74
CA THR A 334 2.06 -23.63 -9.45
C THR A 334 2.06 -22.10 -9.51
N ARG A 335 0.92 -21.48 -9.83
CA ARG A 335 0.79 -20.01 -9.88
C ARG A 335 0.86 -19.38 -8.49
N GLN A 336 0.27 -20.00 -7.48
CA GLN A 336 0.20 -19.52 -6.10
C GLN A 336 1.59 -19.36 -5.47
N ARG A 337 2.54 -20.24 -5.79
CA ARG A 337 3.94 -20.12 -5.35
C ARG A 337 4.62 -18.83 -5.84
N HIS A 338 4.23 -18.32 -7.00
CA HIS A 338 4.78 -17.10 -7.58
C HIS A 338 3.96 -15.86 -7.21
N LEU A 339 2.65 -16.01 -7.02
CA LEU A 339 1.72 -14.96 -6.67
C LEU A 339 0.82 -15.40 -5.50
N PRO A 340 1.34 -15.37 -4.25
CA PRO A 340 0.56 -15.72 -3.08
C PRO A 340 -0.61 -14.73 -2.91
N SER A 341 -1.79 -15.25 -2.59
CA SER A 341 -2.98 -14.44 -2.38
C SER A 341 -3.95 -15.14 -1.44
N ASP A 342 -4.05 -14.66 -0.20
CA ASP A 342 -4.96 -15.23 0.81
C ASP A 342 -6.42 -15.19 0.35
N LEU A 343 -6.82 -14.14 -0.38
CA LEU A 343 -8.17 -14.07 -0.95
C LEU A 343 -8.44 -15.19 -1.96
N ARG A 344 -7.48 -15.47 -2.85
CA ARG A 344 -7.65 -16.53 -3.85
C ARG A 344 -7.54 -17.91 -3.21
N ASP A 345 -6.70 -18.06 -2.19
CA ASP A 345 -6.58 -19.29 -1.39
C ASP A 345 -7.90 -19.60 -0.66
N LEU A 346 -8.53 -18.59 -0.04
CA LEU A 346 -9.87 -18.72 0.56
C LEU A 346 -10.88 -19.29 -0.44
N HIS A 347 -10.98 -18.68 -1.63
CA HIS A 347 -11.95 -19.11 -2.63
C HIS A 347 -11.63 -20.47 -3.26
N ALA A 348 -10.36 -20.75 -3.55
CA ALA A 348 -9.93 -21.99 -4.18
C ALA A 348 -10.10 -23.18 -3.23
N TYR A 349 -9.51 -23.10 -2.04
CA TYR A 349 -9.55 -24.20 -1.07
C TYR A 349 -10.94 -24.38 -0.45
N GLY A 350 -11.73 -23.31 -0.27
CA GLY A 350 -13.13 -23.45 0.13
C GLY A 350 -13.96 -24.24 -0.88
N ALA A 351 -13.74 -24.04 -2.19
CA ALA A 351 -14.44 -24.78 -3.23
C ALA A 351 -13.95 -26.24 -3.34
N LEU A 352 -12.63 -26.46 -3.25
CA LEU A 352 -12.03 -27.81 -3.23
C LEU A 352 -12.53 -28.64 -2.05
N ALA A 353 -12.56 -28.04 -0.84
CA ALA A 353 -13.03 -28.72 0.37
C ALA A 353 -14.49 -29.18 0.26
N ARG A 354 -15.37 -28.31 -0.27
CA ARG A 354 -16.78 -28.66 -0.52
C ARG A 354 -16.93 -29.73 -1.58
N PHE A 355 -16.16 -29.64 -2.67
CA PHE A 355 -16.12 -30.64 -3.71
C PHE A 355 -15.71 -32.02 -3.18
N ALA A 356 -14.59 -32.10 -2.46
CA ALA A 356 -14.14 -33.34 -1.82
C ALA A 356 -15.19 -33.90 -0.84
N SER A 357 -15.74 -33.04 0.02
CA SER A 357 -16.78 -33.41 0.99
C SER A 357 -18.03 -34.00 0.32
N SER A 358 -18.52 -33.37 -0.76
CA SER A 358 -19.68 -33.84 -1.53
C SER A 358 -19.47 -35.21 -2.18
N ARG A 359 -18.22 -35.64 -2.37
CA ARG A 359 -17.85 -36.94 -2.94
C ARG A 359 -17.47 -37.96 -1.88
N GLY A 360 -17.53 -37.62 -0.59
CA GLY A 360 -17.06 -38.47 0.51
C GLY A 360 -15.54 -38.69 0.48
N ALA A 361 -14.78 -37.79 -0.15
CA ALA A 361 -13.32 -37.77 -0.13
C ALA A 361 -12.80 -36.94 1.07
N ASP A 362 -11.54 -37.15 1.43
CA ASP A 362 -10.89 -36.37 2.50
C ASP A 362 -10.74 -34.90 2.10
N ALA A 363 -11.40 -34.01 2.84
CA ALA A 363 -11.41 -32.56 2.63
C ALA A 363 -10.58 -31.79 3.67
N GLN A 364 -9.87 -32.50 4.58
CA GLN A 364 -9.28 -31.86 5.75
C GLN A 364 -8.16 -30.87 5.41
N ASP A 365 -7.25 -31.19 4.47
CA ASP A 365 -6.16 -30.26 4.11
C ASP A 365 -6.71 -28.97 3.49
N ASP A 366 -7.70 -29.09 2.62
CA ASP A 366 -8.33 -27.93 1.96
C ASP A 366 -9.05 -27.03 2.96
N TYR A 367 -9.83 -27.59 3.91
CA TYR A 367 -10.43 -26.78 4.98
C TYR A 367 -9.37 -26.11 5.86
N ARG A 368 -8.27 -26.79 6.22
CA ARG A 368 -7.17 -26.18 6.99
C ARG A 368 -6.54 -25.00 6.23
N ARG A 369 -6.34 -25.12 4.92
CA ARG A 369 -5.80 -24.02 4.09
C ARG A 369 -6.78 -22.86 3.97
N ALA A 370 -8.06 -23.14 3.78
CA ALA A 370 -9.09 -22.11 3.74
C ALA A 370 -9.18 -21.34 5.08
N LEU A 371 -9.15 -22.03 6.22
CA LEU A 371 -9.13 -21.38 7.54
C LEU A 371 -7.86 -20.54 7.78
N LYS A 372 -6.69 -21.00 7.31
CA LYS A 372 -5.46 -20.19 7.35
C LYS A 372 -5.59 -18.91 6.53
N ALA A 373 -6.20 -18.99 5.35
CA ALA A 373 -6.47 -17.83 4.51
C ALA A 373 -7.45 -16.86 5.19
N ILE A 374 -8.53 -17.35 5.84
CA ILE A 374 -9.42 -16.51 6.65
C ILE A 374 -8.65 -15.84 7.77
N ALA A 375 -7.81 -16.57 8.51
CA ALA A 375 -7.01 -16.00 9.60
C ALA A 375 -6.07 -14.89 9.11
N ALA A 376 -5.41 -15.10 7.96
CA ALA A 376 -4.54 -14.11 7.33
C ALA A 376 -5.30 -12.84 6.90
N LEU A 377 -6.50 -12.99 6.32
CA LEU A 377 -7.38 -11.88 5.96
C LEU A 377 -8.03 -11.20 7.17
N ALA A 378 -8.24 -11.93 8.27
CA ALA A 378 -8.81 -11.42 9.53
C ALA A 378 -7.79 -10.58 10.32
N ALA A 379 -6.51 -10.90 10.23
CA ALA A 379 -5.42 -10.28 11.00
C ALA A 379 -5.24 -8.76 10.78
N PRO A 380 -5.30 -8.21 9.55
CA PRO A 380 -5.05 -6.77 9.32
C PRO A 380 -6.23 -5.85 9.68
N TRP A 381 -7.39 -6.38 10.10
CA TRP A 381 -8.54 -5.55 10.48
C TRP A 381 -8.32 -4.82 11.81
N ARG A 382 -8.59 -3.53 11.80
CA ARG A 382 -8.51 -2.66 12.99
C ARG A 382 -9.86 -2.37 13.59
N ASP A 383 -10.83 -2.11 12.73
CA ASP A 383 -12.20 -1.89 13.13
C ASP A 383 -12.81 -3.26 13.51
N ALA A 384 -13.30 -3.35 14.75
CA ALA A 384 -13.82 -4.60 15.29
C ALA A 384 -15.14 -4.99 14.61
N ASP A 385 -15.95 -4.02 14.20
CA ASP A 385 -17.24 -4.25 13.56
C ASP A 385 -17.04 -4.73 12.12
N ASP A 386 -16.09 -4.16 11.40
CA ASP A 386 -15.71 -4.65 10.07
C ASP A 386 -15.06 -6.04 10.17
N LYS A 387 -14.18 -6.29 11.15
CA LYS A 387 -13.65 -7.65 11.38
C LYS A 387 -14.77 -8.65 11.65
N ALA A 388 -15.73 -8.29 12.51
CA ALA A 388 -16.87 -9.13 12.83
C ALA A 388 -17.74 -9.39 11.59
N ALA A 389 -18.02 -8.38 10.77
CA ALA A 389 -18.76 -8.55 9.52
C ALA A 389 -18.04 -9.45 8.51
N PHE A 390 -16.70 -9.39 8.46
CA PHE A 390 -15.92 -10.35 7.67
C PHE A 390 -16.05 -11.77 8.21
N ILE A 391 -15.89 -11.97 9.52
CA ILE A 391 -16.01 -13.31 10.15
C ILE A 391 -17.42 -13.89 9.93
N ASP A 392 -18.46 -13.08 10.14
CA ASP A 392 -19.86 -13.46 9.92
C ASP A 392 -20.10 -13.93 8.48
N ALA A 393 -19.56 -13.21 7.49
CA ALA A 393 -19.63 -13.61 6.09
C ALA A 393 -18.94 -14.96 5.79
N GLN A 394 -18.00 -15.39 6.65
CA GLN A 394 -17.29 -16.66 6.54
C GLN A 394 -17.85 -17.76 7.45
N GLN A 395 -18.90 -17.49 8.23
CA GLN A 395 -19.41 -18.41 9.24
C GLN A 395 -19.79 -19.78 8.66
N GLY A 396 -20.41 -19.81 7.49
CA GLY A 396 -20.79 -21.06 6.83
C GLY A 396 -19.57 -21.97 6.55
N LEU A 397 -18.48 -21.41 6.04
CA LEU A 397 -17.25 -22.16 5.77
C LEU A 397 -16.54 -22.59 7.06
N ILE A 398 -16.61 -21.78 8.12
CA ILE A 398 -16.06 -22.12 9.45
C ILE A 398 -16.82 -23.31 10.06
N GLU A 399 -18.16 -23.32 9.97
CA GLU A 399 -18.97 -24.44 10.46
C GLU A 399 -18.75 -25.72 9.65
N GLU A 400 -18.68 -25.63 8.32
CA GLU A 400 -18.32 -26.76 7.45
C GLU A 400 -16.95 -27.35 7.86
N ALA A 401 -15.95 -26.49 8.10
CA ALA A 401 -14.63 -26.93 8.53
C ALA A 401 -14.65 -27.56 9.94
N ARG A 402 -15.45 -27.03 10.89
CA ARG A 402 -15.64 -27.62 12.23
C ARG A 402 -16.21 -29.04 12.17
N GLN A 403 -17.09 -29.30 11.21
CA GLN A 403 -17.69 -30.63 11.03
C GLN A 403 -16.72 -31.62 10.38
N ALA A 404 -15.86 -31.15 9.46
CA ALA A 404 -14.94 -32.00 8.71
C ALA A 404 -13.60 -32.27 9.43
N LEU A 405 -13.18 -31.39 10.33
CA LEU A 405 -11.90 -31.46 11.03
C LEU A 405 -12.07 -31.99 12.46
N ASP A 406 -11.01 -32.61 13.00
CA ASP A 406 -10.94 -32.92 14.42
C ASP A 406 -10.91 -31.62 15.27
N PRO A 407 -11.57 -31.59 16.44
CA PRO A 407 -11.63 -30.40 17.30
C PRO A 407 -10.25 -29.84 17.69
N GLU A 408 -9.25 -30.71 17.86
CA GLU A 408 -7.89 -30.33 18.25
C GLU A 408 -7.16 -29.57 17.13
N SER A 409 -7.34 -29.97 15.87
CA SER A 409 -6.75 -29.29 14.72
C SER A 409 -7.43 -27.98 14.35
N VAL A 410 -8.75 -27.88 14.56
CA VAL A 410 -9.52 -26.69 14.14
C VAL A 410 -9.44 -25.56 15.17
N ALA A 411 -9.35 -25.87 16.47
CA ALA A 411 -9.38 -24.87 17.55
C ALA A 411 -8.29 -23.77 17.42
N PRO A 412 -7.01 -24.08 17.14
CA PRO A 412 -5.98 -23.04 17.00
C PRO A 412 -6.22 -22.11 15.80
N LEU A 413 -6.84 -22.62 14.73
CA LEU A 413 -7.15 -21.84 13.53
C LEU A 413 -8.32 -20.89 13.80
N ILE A 414 -9.37 -21.36 14.48
CA ILE A 414 -10.49 -20.52 14.90
C ILE A 414 -10.02 -19.45 15.89
N GLU A 415 -9.19 -19.82 16.87
CA GLU A 415 -8.61 -18.86 17.80
C GLU A 415 -7.82 -17.80 17.04
N ALA A 416 -7.07 -18.17 16.00
CA ALA A 416 -6.33 -17.20 15.17
C ALA A 416 -7.27 -16.25 14.38
N ILE A 417 -8.43 -16.72 13.93
CA ILE A 417 -9.46 -15.92 13.25
C ILE A 417 -10.08 -14.92 14.23
N GLU A 418 -10.53 -15.40 15.38
CA GLU A 418 -11.25 -14.60 16.38
C GLU A 418 -10.32 -13.64 17.11
N ALA A 419 -9.11 -14.10 17.46
CA ALA A 419 -8.18 -13.31 18.25
C ALA A 419 -7.88 -12.00 17.53
N HIS A 420 -8.15 -10.90 18.22
CA HIS A 420 -7.67 -9.59 17.81
C HIS A 420 -6.18 -9.51 18.13
N ARG A 421 -5.36 -10.24 17.37
CA ARG A 421 -3.90 -10.18 17.52
C ARG A 421 -3.42 -8.96 16.75
N PRO A 422 -2.94 -7.90 17.43
CA PRO A 422 -2.31 -6.79 16.75
C PRO A 422 -1.15 -7.32 15.91
N ASP A 423 -1.16 -6.98 14.62
CA ASP A 423 -0.30 -7.50 13.55
C ASP A 423 1.10 -7.89 14.08
N HIS A 424 1.26 -9.20 14.32
CA HIS A 424 2.45 -9.74 14.95
C HIS A 424 3.68 -9.55 14.05
N ALA A 425 3.48 -9.52 12.73
CA ALA A 425 4.56 -9.30 11.76
C ALA A 425 5.07 -7.85 11.82
N LEU A 426 4.17 -6.88 11.97
CA LEU A 426 4.59 -5.49 12.20
C LEU A 426 5.28 -5.34 13.55
N ARG A 427 4.79 -6.01 14.60
CA ARG A 427 5.45 -5.99 15.92
C ARG A 427 6.82 -6.65 15.91
N THR A 428 7.02 -7.78 15.23
CA THR A 428 8.34 -8.43 15.14
C THR A 428 9.30 -7.57 14.33
N ARG A 429 8.82 -6.93 13.26
CA ARG A 429 9.60 -6.00 12.46
C ARG A 429 10.01 -4.77 13.25
N ASP A 430 9.08 -4.14 13.97
CA ASP A 430 9.36 -2.99 14.83
C ASP A 430 10.37 -3.35 15.93
N LYS A 431 10.23 -4.52 16.57
CA LYS A 431 11.23 -5.04 17.53
C LYS A 431 12.60 -5.21 16.89
N SER A 432 12.66 -5.74 15.67
CA SER A 432 13.91 -5.92 14.92
C SER A 432 14.55 -4.56 14.60
N CYS A 433 13.77 -3.62 14.05
CA CYS A 433 14.22 -2.25 13.78
C CYS A 433 14.74 -1.59 15.05
N ARG A 434 14.01 -1.67 16.17
CA ARG A 434 14.44 -1.14 17.46
C ARG A 434 15.75 -1.76 17.95
N ARG A 435 15.90 -3.09 17.82
CA ARG A 435 17.17 -3.78 18.18
C ARG A 435 18.34 -3.27 17.36
N TRP A 436 18.18 -3.16 16.04
CA TRP A 436 19.20 -2.61 15.15
C TRP A 436 19.50 -1.14 15.45
N SER A 437 18.48 -0.35 15.77
CA SER A 437 18.62 1.05 16.14
C SER A 437 19.48 1.21 17.40
N LEU A 438 19.19 0.42 18.43
CA LEU A 438 19.95 0.44 19.68
C LEU A 438 21.40 0.02 19.46
N LEU A 439 21.63 -1.01 18.62
CA LEU A 439 22.97 -1.44 18.23
C LEU A 439 23.73 -0.31 17.50
N LEU A 440 23.10 0.34 16.55
CA LEU A 440 23.70 1.45 15.80
C LEU A 440 23.95 2.68 16.67
N MET A 441 23.02 3.02 17.58
CA MET A 441 23.26 4.07 18.56
C MET A 441 24.43 3.75 19.48
N LEU A 442 24.59 2.49 19.90
CA LEU A 442 25.77 2.07 20.66
C LEU A 442 27.05 2.24 19.85
N ILE A 443 27.03 1.85 18.57
CA ILE A 443 28.15 2.10 17.64
C ILE A 443 28.44 3.61 17.56
N ASN A 444 27.42 4.46 17.47
CA ASN A 444 27.61 5.91 17.43
C ASN A 444 28.33 6.44 18.67
N VAL A 445 27.93 5.96 19.86
CA VAL A 445 28.58 6.32 21.14
C VAL A 445 30.04 5.86 21.16
N VAL A 446 30.31 4.61 20.78
CA VAL A 446 31.66 4.03 20.80
C VAL A 446 32.57 4.71 19.76
N SER A 447 32.04 5.08 18.59
CA SER A 447 32.79 5.75 17.53
C SER A 447 33.09 7.22 17.84
N PHE A 448 32.36 7.86 18.76
CA PHE A 448 32.51 9.28 19.07
C PHE A 448 33.91 9.63 19.59
N VAL A 449 34.41 8.92 20.61
CA VAL A 449 35.71 9.24 21.24
C VAL A 449 36.88 9.08 20.26
N PRO A 450 37.01 7.96 19.52
CA PRO A 450 38.05 7.82 18.50
C PRO A 450 37.99 8.92 17.42
N LEU A 451 36.80 9.30 16.95
CA LEU A 451 36.63 10.35 15.94
C LEU A 451 37.11 11.72 16.43
N VAL A 452 36.79 12.07 17.68
CA VAL A 452 37.27 13.32 18.30
C VAL A 452 38.80 13.29 18.46
N LEU A 453 39.38 12.18 18.89
CA LEU A 453 40.84 12.06 19.03
C LEU A 453 41.56 12.16 17.68
N VAL A 454 41.03 11.52 16.64
CA VAL A 454 41.54 11.62 15.26
C VAL A 454 41.45 13.06 14.75
N ALA A 455 40.30 13.71 14.94
CA ALA A 455 40.11 15.11 14.60
C ALA A 455 41.13 16.05 15.26
N LEU A 456 41.41 15.84 16.55
CA LEU A 456 42.38 16.64 17.31
C LEU A 456 43.82 16.36 16.86
N ALA A 457 44.15 15.12 16.52
CA ALA A 457 45.49 14.72 16.07
C ALA A 457 45.84 15.25 14.67
N ILE A 458 44.86 15.35 13.77
CA ILE A 458 45.05 15.79 12.38
C ILE A 458 45.16 17.33 12.25
N GLY A 459 44.77 18.09 13.28
CA GLY A 459 44.82 19.56 13.29
C GLY A 459 43.63 20.23 12.57
N ARG A 460 43.36 21.50 12.90
CA ARG A 460 42.08 22.17 12.60
C ARG A 460 41.59 22.19 11.14
N PRO A 461 42.42 22.39 10.09
CA PRO A 461 41.88 22.44 8.73
C PRO A 461 41.51 21.05 8.19
N HIS A 462 42.26 20.00 8.55
CA HIS A 462 42.05 18.64 8.04
C HIS A 462 41.19 17.76 8.97
N GLY A 463 41.06 18.13 10.25
CA GLY A 463 40.24 17.43 11.24
C GLY A 463 38.75 17.84 11.25
N ALA A 464 38.37 18.88 10.51
CA ALA A 464 37.00 19.40 10.49
C ALA A 464 35.93 18.36 10.10
N PRO A 465 36.13 17.49 9.08
CA PRO A 465 35.15 16.45 8.75
C PRO A 465 34.91 15.45 9.88
N ALA A 466 35.97 15.06 10.58
CA ALA A 466 35.88 14.16 11.73
C ALA A 466 35.16 14.83 12.91
N LEU A 467 35.38 16.13 13.16
CA LEU A 467 34.64 16.90 14.17
C LEU A 467 33.15 17.01 13.84
N VAL A 468 32.81 17.28 12.57
CA VAL A 468 31.42 17.39 12.14
C VAL A 468 30.70 16.05 12.26
N LEU A 469 31.31 14.95 11.80
CA LEU A 469 30.75 13.62 11.98
C LEU A 469 30.58 13.28 13.47
N ALA A 470 31.57 13.57 14.32
CA ALA A 470 31.45 13.38 15.77
C ALA A 470 30.28 14.19 16.37
N ALA A 471 30.13 15.46 15.97
CA ALA A 471 29.03 16.31 16.43
C ALA A 471 27.66 15.77 15.99
N LEU A 472 27.54 15.29 14.74
CA LEU A 472 26.33 14.63 14.24
C LEU A 472 26.03 13.34 15.02
N LEU A 473 27.05 12.50 15.25
CA LEU A 473 26.91 11.27 16.04
C LEU A 473 26.38 11.59 17.44
N ALA A 474 26.94 12.60 18.12
CA ALA A 474 26.46 13.03 19.43
C ALA A 474 25.01 13.55 19.37
N LEU A 475 24.71 14.47 18.45
CA LEU A 475 23.38 15.09 18.33
C LEU A 475 22.28 14.06 18.10
N PHE A 476 22.42 13.21 17.09
CA PHE A 476 21.38 12.22 16.76
C PHE A 476 21.30 11.09 17.79
N THR A 477 22.41 10.75 18.45
CA THR A 477 22.36 9.80 19.57
C THR A 477 21.60 10.40 20.75
N LEU A 478 21.79 11.69 21.07
CA LEU A 478 21.02 12.39 22.09
C LEU A 478 19.54 12.51 21.71
N LEU A 479 19.22 12.84 20.46
CA LEU A 479 17.84 12.86 19.95
C LEU A 479 17.20 11.48 20.01
N GLY A 480 17.94 10.42 19.63
CA GLY A 480 17.49 9.04 19.74
C GLY A 480 17.26 8.60 21.19
N ALA A 481 18.14 9.01 22.12
CA ALA A 481 18.01 8.71 23.54
C ALA A 481 16.83 9.47 24.16
N PHE A 482 16.64 10.73 23.79
CA PHE A 482 15.48 11.52 24.18
C PHE A 482 14.19 10.92 23.63
N TYR A 483 14.18 10.52 22.36
CA TYR A 483 13.04 9.85 21.75
C TYR A 483 12.75 8.50 22.42
N LEU A 484 13.77 7.71 22.79
CA LEU A 484 13.60 6.49 23.59
C LEU A 484 12.97 6.78 24.96
N LEU A 485 13.43 7.83 25.63
CA LEU A 485 12.87 8.25 26.91
C LEU A 485 11.41 8.69 26.74
N LEU A 486 11.11 9.44 25.68
CA LEU A 486 9.76 9.85 25.32
C LEU A 486 8.89 8.63 24.97
N ASP A 487 9.37 7.68 24.19
CA ASP A 487 8.67 6.42 23.87
C ASP A 487 8.41 5.59 25.14
N LEU A 488 9.32 5.59 26.11
CA LEU A 488 9.14 4.93 27.40
C LEU A 488 8.08 5.62 28.27
N ILE A 489 8.05 6.96 28.29
CA ILE A 489 7.12 7.77 29.09
C ILE A 489 5.75 7.83 28.40
N VAL A 490 5.71 8.35 27.17
CA VAL A 490 4.51 8.56 26.35
C VAL A 490 3.95 7.26 25.82
N GLY A 491 4.77 6.25 25.51
CA GLY A 491 4.24 4.96 25.05
C GLY A 491 3.45 4.20 26.12
N LYS A 492 3.47 4.64 27.40
CA LYS A 492 2.49 4.18 28.41
C LYS A 492 1.13 4.88 28.26
N LEU A 493 1.11 6.13 27.79
CA LEU A 493 -0.08 6.96 27.63
C LEU A 493 -0.74 6.83 26.25
N LEU A 494 0.06 6.66 25.18
CA LEU A 494 -0.37 6.59 23.79
C LEU A 494 0.27 5.39 23.09
N PRO A 495 -0.34 4.20 23.18
CA PRO A 495 0.19 2.96 22.59
C PRO A 495 0.37 3.01 21.07
N SER A 496 -0.33 3.91 20.36
CA SER A 496 -0.21 4.08 18.91
C SER A 496 1.18 4.56 18.47
N LEU A 497 1.84 5.42 19.27
CA LEU A 497 3.18 5.94 18.96
C LEU A 497 4.27 4.87 19.08
N LYS A 498 4.03 3.80 19.85
CA LYS A 498 4.97 2.67 19.97
C LYS A 498 5.15 1.90 18.67
N GLN A 499 4.16 1.89 17.78
CA GLN A 499 4.23 1.06 16.56
C GLN A 499 5.17 1.60 15.49
N SER A 500 5.58 2.88 15.59
CA SER A 500 6.52 3.53 14.67
C SER A 500 7.89 3.78 15.31
N SER A 501 8.09 3.44 16.58
CA SER A 501 9.26 3.88 17.34
C SER A 501 10.55 3.21 16.88
N GLY A 502 10.52 1.93 16.46
CA GLY A 502 11.69 1.24 15.94
C GLY A 502 12.20 1.82 14.63
N VAL A 503 11.32 2.26 13.74
CA VAL A 503 11.72 2.88 12.45
C VAL A 503 12.32 4.27 12.69
N ILE A 504 11.65 5.10 13.51
CA ILE A 504 12.16 6.44 13.84
C ILE A 504 13.53 6.36 14.50
N LEU A 505 13.70 5.42 15.44
CA LEU A 505 15.01 5.21 16.07
C LEU A 505 16.06 4.73 15.09
N LEU A 506 15.70 3.88 14.13
CA LEU A 506 16.65 3.38 13.14
C LEU A 506 17.11 4.53 12.25
N THR A 507 16.17 5.36 11.81
CA THR A 507 16.46 6.59 11.08
C THR A 507 17.44 7.47 11.87
N LEU A 508 17.12 7.79 13.13
CA LEU A 508 18.01 8.61 13.98
C LEU A 508 19.38 7.98 14.17
N ALA A 509 19.47 6.66 14.33
CA ALA A 509 20.74 5.97 14.53
C ALA A 509 21.64 5.99 13.29
N VAL A 510 21.05 5.88 12.10
CA VAL A 510 21.77 5.86 10.82
C VAL A 510 22.14 7.27 10.35
N MET A 511 21.40 8.30 10.78
CA MET A 511 21.55 9.68 10.28
C MET A 511 22.95 10.29 10.34
N PRO A 512 23.70 10.15 11.43
CA PRO A 512 25.04 10.72 11.52
C PRO A 512 25.98 10.25 10.42
N TRP A 513 25.89 8.98 10.05
CA TRP A 513 26.75 8.36 9.06
C TRP A 513 26.49 8.94 7.67
N PHE A 514 25.21 9.11 7.31
CA PHE A 514 24.86 9.78 6.07
C PHE A 514 25.29 11.24 6.07
N GLY A 515 25.05 11.97 7.17
CA GLY A 515 25.46 13.37 7.29
C GLY A 515 26.98 13.55 7.21
N GLY A 516 27.76 12.68 7.86
CA GLY A 516 29.21 12.71 7.80
C GLY A 516 29.77 12.31 6.43
N LEU A 517 29.19 11.30 5.77
CA LEU A 517 29.57 10.92 4.40
C LEU A 517 29.28 12.06 3.43
N PHE A 518 28.12 12.70 3.54
CA PHE A 518 27.76 13.86 2.74
C PHE A 518 28.71 15.05 2.98
N PHE A 519 29.02 15.36 4.24
CA PHE A 519 29.96 16.42 4.58
C PHE A 519 31.37 16.13 4.06
N ALA A 520 31.86 14.89 4.18
CA ALA A 520 33.16 14.50 3.66
C ALA A 520 33.25 14.66 2.13
N CYS A 521 32.21 14.22 1.40
CA CYS A 521 32.14 14.44 -0.04
C CYS A 521 32.12 15.94 -0.39
N PHE A 522 31.37 16.76 0.35
CA PHE A 522 31.26 18.19 0.10
C PHE A 522 32.57 18.93 0.41
N ALA A 523 33.23 18.60 1.51
CA ALA A 523 34.53 19.15 1.91
C ALA A 523 35.65 18.78 0.93
N MET A 524 35.52 17.66 0.19
CA MET A 524 36.45 17.31 -0.89
C MET A 524 36.19 18.08 -2.19
N LEU A 525 34.96 18.57 -2.40
CA LEU A 525 34.54 19.24 -3.64
C LEU A 525 34.68 20.76 -3.58
N LEU A 526 34.75 21.34 -2.37
CA LEU A 526 34.92 22.77 -2.16
C LEU A 526 36.35 23.09 -1.72
N PRO A 527 37.09 23.93 -2.48
CA PRO A 527 38.46 24.32 -2.16
C PRO A 527 38.57 25.25 -0.95
#